data_AF-A0A948Q150-F1
#
_entry.id   AF-A0A948Q150-F1
#
_cell.length_a   1.000
_cell.length_b   1.000
_cell.length_c   1.000
_cell.angle_alpha   90.00
_cell.angle_beta   90.00
_cell.angle_gamma   90.00
#
_symmetry.space_group_name_H-M   'P 1'
#
loop_
_entity.id
_entity.type
_entity.pdbx_description
1 polymer ?
#
loop_
_entity_poly.entity_id
_entity_poly.type
_entity_poly.pdbx_seq_one_letter_code
_entity_poly.pdbx_strand_id
1 'polypeptide(L)'
;MTQPDTSVIERIRELRERIDRHNHLYYVLDNPEISDAEYDRLFDELLTLEKTFPDLVSPDSPTQRVGASPLDEFKPVRRSLPMLSLNKASS
;
A
#
# COMPACT_ATOMS: atom_id res chain seq x y z
N MET A 1 10.85 8.15 26.44
CA MET A 1 9.99 7.14 25.80
C MET A 1 8.66 7.80 25.53
N THR A 2 8.41 8.22 24.30
CA THR A 2 7.15 8.85 23.91
C THR A 2 6.11 7.75 23.81
N GLN A 3 5.19 7.68 24.77
CA GLN A 3 4.07 6.76 24.66
C GLN A 3 3.21 7.21 23.47
N PRO A 4 2.90 6.32 22.51
CA PRO A 4 2.01 6.69 21.42
C PRO A 4 0.62 6.98 21.98
N ASP A 5 0.04 8.11 21.56
CA ASP A 5 -1.37 8.38 21.81
C ASP A 5 -2.23 7.28 21.18
N THR A 6 -3.34 6.92 21.83
CA THR A 6 -4.30 5.93 21.30
C THR A 6 -4.73 6.28 19.88
N SER A 7 -4.83 7.57 19.54
CA SER A 7 -5.15 8.05 18.19
C SER A 7 -4.13 7.60 17.14
N VAL A 8 -2.84 7.56 17.48
CA VAL A 8 -1.77 7.11 16.59
C VAL A 8 -1.89 5.61 16.34
N ILE A 9 -2.16 4.84 17.39
CA ILE A 9 -2.33 3.38 17.29
C ILE A 9 -3.50 3.05 16.36
N GLU A 10 -4.63 3.70 16.56
CA GLU A 10 -5.81 3.54 15.70
C GLU A 10 -5.52 3.98 14.25
N ARG A 11 -4.76 5.06 14.05
CA ARG A 11 -4.39 5.54 12.71
C ARG A 11 -3.48 4.54 11.98
N ILE A 12 -2.47 3.99 12.65
CA ILE A 12 -1.60 2.96 12.08
C ILE A 12 -2.43 1.75 11.66
N ARG A 13 -3.35 1.32 12.53
CA ARG A 13 -4.24 0.20 12.23
C ARG A 13 -5.12 0.49 11.01
N GLU A 14 -5.75 1.67 10.95
CA GLU A 14 -6.58 2.08 9.82
C GLU A 14 -5.77 2.08 8.51
N LEU A 15 -4.57 2.65 8.52
CA LEU A 15 -3.70 2.67 7.34
C LEU A 15 -3.33 1.26 6.88
N ARG A 16 -3.02 0.35 7.82
CA ARG A 16 -2.76 -1.06 7.50
C ARG A 16 -3.96 -1.73 6.83
N GLU A 17 -5.15 -1.58 7.40
CA GLU A 17 -6.39 -2.16 6.86
C GLU A 17 -6.72 -1.59 5.47
N ARG A 18 -6.52 -0.29 5.26
CA ARG A 18 -6.71 0.36 3.96
C ARG A 18 -5.73 -0.16 2.91
N ILE A 19 -4.44 -0.19 3.24
CA ILE A 19 -3.40 -0.69 2.33
C ILE A 19 -3.65 -2.16 1.97
N ASP A 20 -4.00 -2.99 2.95
CA ASP A 20 -4.31 -4.41 2.70
C ASP A 20 -5.55 -4.57 1.80
N ARG A 21 -6.61 -3.80 2.07
CA ARG A 21 -7.80 -3.76 1.20
C ARG A 21 -7.44 -3.35 -0.22
N HIS A 22 -6.65 -2.30 -0.40
CA HIS A 22 -6.24 -1.85 -1.73
C HIS A 22 -5.32 -2.86 -2.43
N ASN A 23 -4.43 -3.53 -1.70
CA ASN A 23 -3.63 -4.65 -2.23
C ASN A 23 -4.54 -5.80 -2.69
N HIS A 24 -5.53 -6.18 -1.90
CA HIS A 24 -6.48 -7.22 -2.28
C HIS A 24 -7.25 -6.82 -3.56
N LEU A 25 -7.73 -5.58 -3.63
CA LEU A 25 -8.43 -5.07 -4.82
C LEU A 25 -7.53 -5.06 -6.06
N TYR A 26 -6.27 -4.68 -5.91
CA TYR A 26 -5.28 -4.62 -6.99
C TYR A 26 -4.89 -6.02 -7.48
N TYR A 27 -4.50 -6.92 -6.56
CA TYR A 27 -3.94 -8.23 -6.92
C TYR A 27 -4.98 -9.33 -7.11
N VAL A 28 -6.12 -9.27 -6.41
CA VAL A 28 -7.13 -10.35 -6.42
C VAL A 28 -8.31 -9.99 -7.31
N LEU A 29 -8.83 -8.76 -7.19
CA LEU A 29 -10.02 -8.34 -7.94
C LEU A 29 -9.71 -7.65 -9.28
N ASP A 30 -8.45 -7.31 -9.56
CA ASP A 30 -8.02 -6.47 -10.70
C ASP A 30 -8.85 -5.16 -10.81
N ASN A 31 -9.32 -4.65 -9.67
CA ASN A 31 -10.22 -3.50 -9.57
C ASN A 31 -9.66 -2.44 -8.59
N PRO A 32 -8.55 -1.77 -8.95
CA PRO A 32 -7.95 -0.76 -8.10
C PRO A 32 -8.90 0.42 -7.88
N GLU A 33 -9.24 0.68 -6.62
CA GLU A 33 -10.08 1.83 -6.24
C GLU A 33 -9.29 3.15 -6.15
N ILE A 34 -7.98 3.05 -5.92
CA ILE A 34 -7.09 4.21 -5.77
C ILE A 34 -5.95 4.14 -6.78
N SER A 35 -5.41 5.31 -7.14
CA SER A 35 -4.24 5.41 -8.01
C SER A 35 -2.95 5.07 -7.26
N ASP A 36 -1.89 4.68 -7.97
CA ASP A 36 -0.58 4.38 -7.38
C ASP A 36 -0.08 5.54 -6.48
N ALA A 37 -0.26 6.80 -6.90
CA ALA A 37 0.12 7.96 -6.10
C ALA A 37 -0.66 8.12 -4.79
N GLU A 38 -1.91 7.66 -4.73
CA GLU A 38 -2.68 7.64 -3.48
C GLU A 38 -2.25 6.49 -2.58
N TYR A 39 -1.95 5.33 -3.16
CA TYR A 39 -1.39 4.19 -2.44
C TYR A 39 -0.04 4.56 -1.80
N ASP A 40 0.85 5.20 -2.58
CA ASP A 40 2.16 5.67 -2.12
C ASP A 40 2.00 6.63 -0.94
N ARG A 41 1.04 7.55 -0.98
CA ARG A 41 0.76 8.47 0.15
C ARG A 41 0.32 7.72 1.41
N LEU A 42 -0.59 6.76 1.30
CA LEU A 42 -1.04 5.95 2.44
C LEU A 42 0.13 5.15 3.03
N PHE A 43 0.97 4.60 2.16
CA PHE A 43 2.14 3.82 2.53
C PHE A 43 3.22 4.67 3.20
N ASP A 44 3.54 5.85 2.65
CA ASP A 44 4.49 6.81 3.24
C ASP A 44 4.02 7.33 4.59
N GLU A 45 2.72 7.55 4.76
CA GLU A 45 2.13 7.94 6.04
C GLU A 45 2.33 6.84 7.08
N LEU A 46 1.99 5.59 6.75
CA LEU A 46 2.20 4.44 7.63
C LEU A 46 3.67 4.27 7.99
N LEU A 47 4.56 4.37 7.00
CA LEU A 47 6.01 4.26 7.19
C LEU A 47 6.53 5.36 8.12
N THR A 48 6.03 6.58 7.98
CA THR A 48 6.43 7.72 8.83
C THR A 48 5.98 7.52 10.27
N LEU A 49 4.74 7.06 10.48
CA LEU A 49 4.24 6.74 11.82
C LEU A 49 5.03 5.61 12.46
N GLU A 50 5.33 4.55 11.71
CA GLU A 50 6.12 3.43 12.19
C GLU A 50 7.59 3.78 12.50
N LYS A 51 8.20 4.66 11.69
CA LYS A 51 9.53 5.22 11.99
C LYS A 51 9.52 6.06 13.27
N THR A 52 8.43 6.78 13.51
CA THR A 52 8.26 7.61 14.71
C THR A 52 7.99 6.75 15.95
N PHE A 53 7.25 5.65 15.78
CA PHE A 53 6.84 4.73 16.85
C PHE A 53 7.26 3.29 16.52
N PRO A 54 8.55 2.96 16.68
CA PRO A 54 9.07 1.62 16.37
C PRO A 54 8.40 0.52 17.22
N ASP A 55 7.94 0.83 18.43
CA ASP A 55 7.18 -0.09 19.30
C ASP A 55 5.84 -0.54 18.69
N LEU A 56 5.29 0.20 17.71
CA LEU A 56 4.01 -0.13 17.05
C LEU A 56 4.20 -0.90 15.75
N VAL A 57 5.44 -1.11 15.31
CA VAL A 57 5.76 -1.88 14.12
C VAL A 57 5.42 -3.35 14.37
N SER A 58 4.55 -3.89 13.53
CA SER A 58 4.21 -5.32 13.55
C SER A 58 4.93 -6.03 12.39
N PRO A 59 5.42 -7.28 12.57
CA PRO A 59 5.98 -8.06 11.47
C PRO A 59 4.99 -8.29 10.32
N ASP A 60 3.68 -8.22 10.59
CA ASP A 60 2.61 -8.32 9.60
C ASP A 60 2.31 -7.00 8.88
N SER A 61 3.01 -5.91 9.20
CA SER A 61 2.78 -4.63 8.56
C SER A 61 3.20 -4.67 7.09
N PRO A 62 2.41 -4.09 6.16
CA PRO A 62 2.77 -4.03 4.75
C PRO A 62 4.12 -3.34 4.49
N THR A 63 4.53 -2.40 5.34
CA THR A 63 5.86 -1.75 5.29
C THR A 63 7.03 -2.72 5.53
N GLN A 64 6.84 -3.73 6.38
CA GLN A 64 7.84 -4.77 6.66
C GLN A 64 7.92 -5.80 5.54
N ARG A 65 6.78 -6.09 4.90
CA ARG A 65 6.70 -7.03 3.77
C ARG A 65 7.39 -6.50 2.51
N VAL A 66 7.32 -5.18 2.28
CA VAL A 66 7.97 -4.53 1.12
C VAL A 66 9.48 -4.32 1.33
N GLY A 67 9.96 -4.30 2.58
CA GLY A 67 11.38 -4.14 2.93
C GLY A 67 12.19 -5.45 3.07
N ALA A 68 11.53 -6.62 3.06
CA ALA A 68 12.17 -7.93 3.24
C ALA A 68 12.84 -8.42 1.95
N SER A 69 13.97 -7.78 1.60
CA SER A 69 14.68 -7.94 0.32
C SER A 69 13.81 -7.58 -0.88
N PRO A 70 14.37 -7.05 -1.98
CA PRO A 70 13.68 -7.15 -3.25
C PRO A 70 13.61 -8.65 -3.54
N LEU A 71 12.49 -9.30 -3.20
CA LEU A 71 12.08 -10.45 -3.95
C LEU A 71 12.09 -9.93 -5.39
N ASP A 72 12.98 -10.50 -6.17
CA ASP A 72 13.22 -10.37 -7.62
C ASP A 72 11.95 -10.71 -8.45
N GLU A 73 10.78 -10.49 -7.85
CA GLU A 73 9.47 -10.92 -8.25
C GLU A 73 8.44 -9.77 -8.19
N PHE A 74 8.90 -8.52 -8.34
CA PHE A 74 8.31 -7.67 -9.38
C PHE A 74 8.58 -8.29 -10.76
N LYS A 75 8.18 -9.55 -10.96
CA LYS A 75 7.69 -9.93 -12.27
C LYS A 75 6.48 -9.04 -12.41
N PRO A 76 6.43 -8.08 -13.35
CA PRO A 76 5.14 -7.56 -13.75
C PRO A 76 4.31 -8.80 -13.99
N VAL A 77 3.22 -8.99 -13.21
CA VAL A 77 2.23 -10.01 -13.56
C VAL A 77 1.97 -9.72 -15.02
N ARG A 78 2.42 -10.62 -15.91
CA ARG A 78 2.36 -10.43 -17.35
C ARG A 78 0.88 -10.29 -17.64
N ARG A 79 0.43 -9.05 -17.69
CA ARG A 79 -0.93 -8.67 -17.98
C ARG A 79 -1.09 -9.04 -19.44
N SER A 80 -1.52 -10.29 -19.66
CA SER A 80 -1.89 -10.83 -20.96
C SER A 80 -3.24 -10.27 -21.40
N LEU A 81 -3.53 -9.04 -21.01
CA LEU A 81 -4.66 -8.26 -21.48
C LEU A 81 -4.05 -7.15 -22.31
N PRO A 82 -4.13 -7.22 -23.66
CA PRO A 82 -3.76 -6.07 -24.47
C PRO A 82 -4.63 -4.91 -24.00
N MET A 83 -4.00 -3.81 -23.60
CA MET A 83 -4.70 -2.56 -23.37
C MET A 83 -5.45 -2.22 -24.65
N LEU A 84 -6.78 -2.37 -24.64
CA LEU A 84 -7.63 -1.69 -25.60
C LEU A 84 -7.46 -0.21 -25.33
N SER A 85 -6.75 0.44 -26.26
CA SER A 85 -6.49 1.87 -26.28
C SER A 85 -7.73 2.67 -25.93
N LEU A 86 -7.61 3.55 -24.95
CA LEU A 86 -8.55 4.64 -24.76
C LEU A 86 -8.48 5.50 -26.03
N ASN A 87 -9.45 5.37 -26.92
CA ASN A 87 -9.66 6.30 -28.03
C ASN A 87 -9.91 7.68 -27.43
N LYS A 88 -8.88 8.53 -27.43
CA LYS A 88 -9.03 9.95 -27.17
C LYS A 88 -9.56 10.59 -28.45
N ALA A 89 -10.88 10.60 -28.62
CA ALA A 89 -11.55 11.47 -29.57
C ALA A 89 -11.61 12.87 -28.95
N SER A 90 -10.68 13.74 -29.32
CA SER A 90 -10.86 15.19 -29.18
C SER A 90 -11.32 15.73 -30.53
N SER A 91 -12.53 16.29 -30.56
CA SER A 91 -13.04 17.13 -31.65
C SER A 91 -12.25 18.42 -31.81
#